data_AF-A0A5B0BPT1-F1
#
_entry.id   AF-A0A5B0BPT1-F1
#
_cell.length_a   1.000
_cell.length_b   1.000
_cell.length_c   1.000
_cell.angle_alpha   90.00
_cell.angle_beta   90.00
_cell.angle_gamma   90.00
#
_symmetry.space_group_name_H-M   'P 1'
#
loop_
_entity.id
_entity.type
_entity.pdbx_description
1 polymer ?
#
loop_
_entity_poly.entity_id
_entity_poly.type
_entity_poly.pdbx_seq_one_letter_code
_entity_poly.pdbx_strand_id
1 'polypeptide(L)'
;MLEHTTEAKRLYKSAAWRRCRTSYIQSVFGLCERCEMPGLIVHHKIYINSSNVNNPSVTLNHDNLEYLCQTCHNNEHFGKVAVVREGLSFDSDGNLVESGSPPM
;
A
#
# COMPACT_ATOMS: atom_id res chain seq x y z
N MET A 1 -0.17 -5.53 -7.71
CA MET A 1 -1.21 -4.48 -7.82
C MET A 1 -2.55 -5.19 -7.75
N LEU A 2 -3.47 -4.73 -6.89
CA LEU A 2 -4.78 -5.38 -6.72
C LEU A 2 -5.51 -5.38 -8.07
N GLU A 3 -5.70 -6.56 -8.65
CA GLU A 3 -6.55 -6.70 -9.82
C GLU A 3 -7.94 -6.18 -9.45
N HIS A 4 -8.49 -5.26 -10.24
CA HIS A 4 -9.80 -4.66 -10.01
C HIS A 4 -10.95 -5.64 -10.35
N THR A 5 -10.85 -6.87 -9.87
CA THR A 5 -11.80 -7.95 -10.09
C THR A 5 -13.10 -7.70 -9.32
N THR A 6 -14.16 -8.39 -9.75
CA THR A 6 -15.48 -8.30 -9.11
C THR A 6 -15.42 -8.85 -7.67
N GLU A 7 -14.60 -9.86 -7.46
CA GLU A 7 -14.37 -10.57 -6.21
C GLU A 7 -13.65 -9.65 -5.22
N ALA A 8 -12.59 -8.96 -5.64
CA ALA A 8 -11.89 -7.98 -4.81
C ALA A 8 -12.81 -6.84 -4.41
N LYS A 9 -13.59 -6.30 -5.37
CA LYS A 9 -14.61 -5.27 -5.08
C LYS A 9 -15.65 -5.76 -4.08
N ARG A 10 -16.10 -7.01 -4.18
CA ARG A 10 -17.06 -7.62 -3.24
C ARG A 10 -16.47 -7.74 -1.84
N LEU A 11 -15.24 -8.23 -1.72
CA LEU A 11 -14.52 -8.31 -0.45
C LEU A 11 -14.44 -6.95 0.23
N TYR A 12 -13.90 -5.94 -0.45
CA TYR A 12 -13.70 -4.61 0.14
C TYR A 12 -15.03 -3.87 0.44
N LYS A 13 -16.12 -4.24 -0.23
CA LYS A 13 -17.48 -3.75 0.09
C LYS A 13 -18.21 -4.59 1.14
N SER A 14 -17.66 -5.75 1.54
CA SER A 14 -18.33 -6.65 2.48
C SER A 14 -18.37 -6.07 3.90
N ALA A 15 -19.42 -6.42 4.64
CA ALA A 15 -19.51 -6.06 6.06
C ALA A 15 -18.42 -6.73 6.91
N ALA A 16 -17.99 -7.94 6.52
CA ALA A 16 -16.93 -8.67 7.20
C ALA A 16 -15.59 -7.91 7.13
N TRP A 17 -15.20 -7.46 5.94
CA TRP A 17 -13.99 -6.65 5.78
C TRP A 17 -14.07 -5.34 6.57
N ARG A 18 -15.19 -4.61 6.48
CA ARG A 18 -15.34 -3.34 7.23
C ARG A 18 -15.16 -3.54 8.73
N ARG A 19 -15.73 -4.61 9.31
CA ARG A 19 -15.56 -4.93 10.73
C ARG A 19 -14.13 -5.32 11.09
N CYS A 20 -13.52 -6.21 10.30
CA CYS A 20 -12.12 -6.61 10.46
C CYS A 20 -11.20 -5.38 10.41
N ARG A 21 -11.34 -4.55 9.37
CA ARG A 21 -10.60 -3.29 9.21
C ARG A 21 -10.75 -2.37 10.43
N THR A 22 -11.97 -2.13 10.90
CA THR A 22 -12.19 -1.26 12.07
C THR A 22 -11.58 -1.86 13.34
N SER A 23 -11.75 -3.17 13.57
CA SER A 23 -11.16 -3.88 14.71
C SER A 23 -9.64 -3.79 14.72
N TYR A 24 -9.01 -4.01 13.55
CA TYR A 24 -7.56 -3.94 13.41
C TYR A 24 -7.01 -2.53 13.63
N ILE A 25 -7.66 -1.49 13.07
CA ILE A 25 -7.26 -0.09 13.30
C ILE A 25 -7.32 0.26 14.80
N GLN A 26 -8.34 -0.22 15.51
CA GLN A 26 -8.47 0.00 16.96
C GLN A 26 -7.36 -0.72 17.74
N SER A 27 -6.98 -1.94 17.37
CA SER A 27 -5.92 -2.68 18.08
C SER A 27 -4.53 -2.04 17.96
N VAL A 28 -4.30 -1.20 16.94
CA VAL A 28 -3.05 -0.46 16.73
C VAL A 28 -3.19 1.03 17.02
N PHE A 29 -4.22 1.40 17.79
CA PHE A 29 -4.48 2.77 18.25
C PHE A 29 -4.60 3.82 17.15
N GLY A 30 -4.94 3.41 15.91
CA GLY A 30 -5.01 4.30 14.76
C GLY A 30 -3.65 4.84 14.28
N LEU A 31 -2.54 4.27 14.73
CA LEU A 31 -1.20 4.69 14.36
C LEU A 31 -0.63 3.81 13.24
N CYS A 32 0.19 4.42 12.39
CA CYS A 32 0.98 3.72 11.40
C CYS A 32 1.99 2.82 12.12
N GLU A 33 1.99 1.52 11.83
CA GLU A 33 2.85 0.56 12.50
C GLU A 33 4.33 0.67 12.11
N ARG A 34 4.67 1.48 11.08
CA ARG A 34 6.05 1.71 10.65
C ARG A 34 6.66 3.02 11.14
N CYS A 35 5.86 4.06 11.34
CA CYS A 35 6.37 5.40 11.69
C CYS A 35 5.63 6.10 12.83
N GLU A 36 4.65 5.43 13.44
CA GLU A 36 3.91 5.90 14.63
C GLU A 36 3.09 7.18 14.42
N MET A 37 3.09 7.76 13.22
CA MET A 37 2.17 8.84 12.81
C MET A 37 0.78 8.30 12.51
N PRO A 38 -0.28 9.14 12.46
CA PRO A 38 -1.63 8.67 12.13
C PRO A 38 -1.67 7.82 10.85
N GLY A 39 -2.28 6.63 10.93
CA GLY A 39 -2.44 5.73 9.80
C GLY A 39 -3.57 6.15 8.87
N LEU A 40 -3.66 5.50 7.71
CA LEU A 40 -4.69 5.78 6.70
C LEU A 40 -5.28 4.51 6.08
N ILE A 41 -4.41 3.57 5.70
CA ILE A 41 -4.75 2.39 4.90
C ILE A 41 -4.39 1.13 5.68
N VAL A 42 -5.33 0.18 5.77
CA VAL A 42 -5.01 -1.18 6.21
C VAL A 42 -4.53 -1.96 4.98
N HIS A 43 -3.30 -2.43 5.07
CA HIS A 43 -2.56 -3.15 4.06
C HIS A 43 -2.55 -4.65 4.36
N HIS A 44 -2.57 -5.49 3.32
CA HIS A 44 -2.39 -6.93 3.44
C HIS A 44 -0.93 -7.30 3.16
N LYS A 45 -0.22 -7.85 4.15
CA LYS A 45 1.20 -8.26 4.03
C LYS A 45 1.39 -9.37 3.00
N ILE A 46 0.53 -10.38 3.04
CA ILE A 46 0.32 -11.33 1.94
C ILE A 46 -0.73 -10.72 1.01
N TYR A 47 -0.29 -10.33 -0.18
CA TYR A 47 -1.13 -9.67 -1.17
C TYR A 47 -2.34 -10.53 -1.58
N ILE A 48 -3.49 -9.86 -1.69
CA ILE A 48 -4.70 -10.46 -2.24
C ILE A 48 -4.58 -10.57 -3.76
N ASN A 49 -4.94 -11.73 -4.29
CA ASN A 49 -5.02 -12.05 -5.71
C ASN A 49 -6.26 -12.92 -5.99
N SER A 50 -6.48 -13.24 -7.26
CA SER A 50 -7.62 -14.04 -7.72
C SER A 50 -7.74 -15.41 -7.05
N SER A 51 -6.62 -16.03 -6.63
CA SER A 51 -6.61 -17.35 -5.99
C SER A 51 -6.96 -17.33 -4.50
N ASN A 52 -6.71 -16.22 -3.79
CA ASN A 52 -6.86 -16.14 -2.32
C ASN A 52 -7.95 -15.18 -1.83
N VAL A 53 -8.60 -14.41 -2.72
CA VAL A 53 -9.60 -13.38 -2.37
C VAL A 53 -10.79 -13.91 -1.56
N ASN A 54 -11.10 -15.20 -1.67
CA ASN A 54 -12.20 -15.83 -0.94
C ASN A 54 -11.75 -16.58 0.33
N ASN A 55 -10.46 -16.55 0.68
CA ASN A 55 -9.91 -17.24 1.86
C ASN A 55 -9.85 -16.28 3.09
N PRO A 56 -10.72 -16.44 4.10
CA PRO A 56 -10.75 -15.56 5.27
C PRO A 56 -9.46 -15.59 6.10
N SER A 57 -8.73 -16.72 6.09
CA SER A 57 -7.44 -16.84 6.77
C SER A 57 -6.34 -15.97 6.16
N VAL A 58 -6.58 -15.42 4.96
CA VAL A 58 -5.74 -14.42 4.32
C VAL A 58 -6.39 -13.03 4.39
N THR A 59 -7.67 -12.92 4.02
CA THR A 59 -8.31 -11.62 3.80
C THR A 59 -8.78 -10.93 5.07
N LEU A 60 -9.07 -11.69 6.14
CA LEU A 60 -9.61 -11.20 7.42
C LEU A 60 -8.71 -11.51 8.61
N ASN A 61 -7.52 -12.08 8.39
CA ASN A 61 -6.58 -12.43 9.44
C ASN A 61 -5.77 -11.22 9.88
N HIS A 62 -5.89 -10.80 11.14
CA HIS A 62 -5.15 -9.68 11.72
C HIS A 62 -3.63 -9.85 11.60
N ASP A 63 -3.12 -11.08 11.70
CA ASP A 63 -1.68 -11.35 11.55
C ASP A 63 -1.17 -11.06 10.13
N ASN A 64 -2.08 -11.00 9.15
CA ASN A 64 -1.79 -10.64 7.77
C ASN A 64 -2.03 -9.16 7.45
N LEU A 65 -2.45 -8.35 8.43
CA LEU A 65 -2.70 -6.93 8.23
C LEU A 65 -1.53 -6.07 8.75
N GLU A 66 -1.50 -4.84 8.27
CA GLU A 66 -0.64 -3.76 8.75
C GLU A 66 -1.35 -2.42 8.50
N TYR A 67 -1.39 -1.52 9.48
CA TYR A 67 -1.99 -0.20 9.31
C TYR A 67 -0.90 0.83 9.00
N LEU A 68 -1.02 1.48 7.85
CA LEU A 68 0.02 2.34 7.30
C LEU A 68 -0.50 3.73 6.96
N CYS A 69 0.34 4.74 7.14
CA CYS A 69 0.14 6.04 6.51
C CYS A 69 0.37 5.94 4.99
N GLN A 70 -0.08 6.94 4.23
CA GLN A 70 0.04 6.94 2.76
C GLN A 70 1.49 6.78 2.30
N THR A 71 2.44 7.47 2.94
CA THR A 71 3.86 7.43 2.59
C THR A 71 4.45 6.05 2.80
N CYS A 72 4.23 5.42 3.97
CA CYS A 72 4.72 4.08 4.25
C CYS A 72 4.07 3.04 3.32
N HIS A 73 2.78 3.18 3.01
CA HIS A 73 2.09 2.31 2.06
C HIS A 73 2.65 2.43 0.63
N ASN A 74 2.94 3.65 0.17
CA ASN A 74 3.56 3.86 -1.14
C ASN A 74 4.97 3.27 -1.19
N ASN A 75 5.76 3.45 -0.13
CA ASN A 75 7.10 2.87 -0.05
C ASN A 75 7.07 1.34 -0.08
N GLU A 76 6.07 0.70 0.54
CA GLU A 76 5.88 -0.76 0.45
C GLU A 76 5.64 -1.22 -0.99
N HIS A 77 4.79 -0.51 -1.74
CA HIS A 77 4.45 -0.89 -3.11
C HIS A 77 5.48 -0.46 -4.16
N PHE A 78 6.17 0.65 -3.96
CA PHE A 78 6.95 1.33 -5.01
C PHE A 78 8.38 1.65 -4.59
N GLY A 79 8.74 1.56 -3.30
CA GLY A 79 10.05 1.98 -2.80
C GLY A 79 11.23 1.16 -3.32
N LYS A 80 10.96 0.01 -3.97
CA LYS A 80 11.99 -0.84 -4.59
C LYS A 80 12.23 -0.54 -6.07
N VAL A 81 11.41 0.31 -6.68
CA VAL A 81 11.50 0.66 -8.11
C VAL A 81 11.95 2.11 -8.20
N ALA A 82 12.98 2.38 -8.98
CA ALA A 82 13.39 3.76 -9.25
C ALA A 82 12.21 4.50 -9.92
N VAL A 83 11.89 5.69 -9.39
CA VAL A 83 10.81 6.54 -9.93
C VAL A 83 11.13 6.98 -11.38
N VAL A 84 12.41 6.96 -11.73
CA VAL A 84 12.97 7.33 -13.02
C VAL A 84 13.72 6.14 -13.60
N ARG A 85 13.69 6.03 -14.93
CA ARG A 85 14.53 5.06 -15.66
C ARG A 85 15.99 5.35 -15.35
N GLU A 86 16.82 4.31 -15.33
CA GLU A 86 18.26 4.46 -15.23
C GLU A 86 18.79 5.47 -16.26
N GLY A 87 19.63 6.39 -15.80
CA GLY A 87 20.16 7.50 -16.59
C GLY A 87 19.26 8.73 -16.69
N LEU A 88 18.14 8.80 -15.97
CA LEU A 88 17.30 10.00 -15.86
C LEU A 88 17.19 10.49 -14.41
N SER A 89 17.07 11.81 -14.22
CA SER A 89 16.85 12.47 -12.92
C SER A 89 16.01 13.73 -13.09
N PHE A 90 15.43 14.23 -12.00
CA PHE A 90 14.77 15.55 -12.00
C PHE A 90 15.78 16.65 -11.66
N ASP A 91 15.77 17.76 -12.39
CA ASP A 91 16.53 18.96 -12.03
C ASP A 91 15.81 19.79 -10.94
N SER A 92 16.38 20.92 -10.54
CA SER A 92 15.82 21.80 -9.50
C SER A 92 14.48 22.43 -9.88
N ASP A 93 14.19 22.54 -11.17
CA ASP A 93 12.94 23.08 -11.71
C ASP A 93 11.89 21.97 -11.92
N GLY A 94 12.27 20.71 -11.67
CA GLY A 94 11.39 19.55 -11.79
C GLY A 94 11.30 18.98 -13.20
N ASN A 95 12.20 19.34 -14.12
CA ASN A 95 12.26 18.73 -15.45
C ASN A 95 12.98 17.39 -15.41
N LEU A 96 12.53 16.44 -16.24
CA LEU A 96 13.20 15.15 -16.40
C LEU A 96 14.38 15.28 -17.37
N VAL A 97 15.61 15.11 -16.86
CA VAL A 97 16.87 15.27 -17.59
C VAL A 97 17.71 13.99 -17.55
N GLU A 98 18.69 13.88 -18.45
CA GLU A 98 19.70 12.81 -18.37
C GLU A 98 20.63 13.03 -17.17
N SER A 99 20.91 11.96 -16.43
CA SER A 99 21.77 11.98 -15.26
C SER A 99 23.21 12.32 -15.66
N GLY A 100 23.65 13.54 -15.37
CA GLY A 100 24.96 14.06 -15.75
C GLY A 100 24.93 15.17 -16.80
N SER A 101 23.76 15.51 -17.34
CA SER A 101 23.62 16.71 -18.18
C SER A 101 23.83 17.97 -17.32
N PRO A 102 24.61 18.96 -17.81
CA PRO A 102 24.73 20.25 -17.12
C PRO A 102 23.36 20.91 -16.99
N PRO A 103 23.10 21.68 -15.92
CA PRO A 103 21.91 22.53 -15.88
C PRO A 103 21.89 23.45 -17.11
N MET A 104 20.74 23.49 -17.79
CA MET A 104 20.47 24.40 -18.92
C MET A 104 20.30 25.84 -18.44
#